data_AF-A0A358DEV5-F1
#
_entry.id   AF-A0A358DEV5-F1
#
_cell.length_a   1.000
_cell.length_b   1.000
_cell.length_c   1.000
_cell.angle_alpha   90.00
_cell.angle_beta   90.00
_cell.angle_gamma   90.00
#
_symmetry.space_group_name_H-M   'P 1'
#
loop_
_entity.id
_entity.type
_entity.pdbx_description
1 polymer ?
#
loop_
_entity_poly.entity_id
_entity_poly.type
_entity_poly.pdbx_seq_one_letter_code
_entity_poly.pdbx_strand_id
1 'polypeptide(L)'
;IVSTGVGNIAAQHFTSGNIDITSEGVGNIEIKGSATSVSVVSKGVGNVKLENLKAARVRIESDGVGNVSCHATESVDINTDGIGNVTYYGNPRTKNISKGGIGKVRPGD
;
A
#
# COMPACT_ATOMS: atom_id res chain seq x y z
N ILE A 1 -9.25 0.12 8.01
CA ILE A 1 -8.26 -0.53 8.92
C ILE A 1 -7.36 0.58 9.45
N VAL A 2 -7.23 0.70 10.77
CA VAL A 2 -6.42 1.76 11.40
C VAL A 2 -5.47 1.11 12.39
N SER A 3 -4.17 1.43 12.32
CA SER A 3 -3.13 0.95 13.24
C SER A 3 -2.39 2.13 13.86
N THR A 4 -2.56 2.35 15.17
CA THR A 4 -1.95 3.46 15.92
C THR A 4 -1.02 3.01 17.04
N GLY A 5 -1.01 1.71 17.37
CA GLY A 5 -0.19 1.15 18.46
C GLY A 5 1.03 0.38 17.98
N VAL A 6 1.54 -0.50 18.84
CA VAL A 6 2.56 -1.48 18.46
C VAL A 6 1.87 -2.81 18.18
N GLY A 7 2.00 -3.34 16.96
CA GLY A 7 1.39 -4.61 16.61
C GLY A 7 1.25 -4.82 15.11
N ASN A 8 1.06 -6.08 14.73
CA ASN A 8 0.85 -6.46 13.34
C ASN A 8 -0.64 -6.70 13.07
N ILE A 9 -1.11 -6.32 11.89
CA ILE A 9 -2.47 -6.60 11.40
C ILE A 9 -2.35 -7.55 10.22
N ALA A 10 -3.09 -8.65 10.25
CA ALA A 10 -3.18 -9.59 9.14
C ALA A 10 -4.64 -9.88 8.81
N ALA A 11 -5.00 -9.82 7.53
CA ALA A 11 -6.31 -10.22 7.04
C ALA A 11 -6.17 -11.09 5.79
N GLN A 12 -6.92 -12.18 5.73
CA GLN A 12 -6.89 -13.14 4.61
C GLN A 12 -8.29 -13.29 4.02
N HIS A 13 -8.37 -13.66 2.74
CA HIS A 13 -9.62 -13.87 2.00
C HIS A 13 -10.58 -12.66 2.02
N PHE A 14 -10.02 -11.45 2.03
CA PHE A 14 -10.79 -10.22 2.11
C PHE A 14 -11.38 -9.86 0.74
N THR A 15 -12.70 -9.65 0.66
CA THR A 15 -13.37 -9.17 -0.56
C THR A 15 -14.20 -7.95 -0.20
N SER A 16 -13.92 -6.80 -0.79
CA SER A 16 -14.63 -5.54 -0.50
C SER A 16 -14.70 -4.63 -1.72
N GLY A 17 -15.67 -3.72 -1.76
CA GLY A 17 -15.67 -2.64 -2.75
C GLY A 17 -14.52 -1.67 -2.50
N ASN A 18 -14.42 -1.12 -1.29
CA ASN A 18 -13.38 -0.17 -0.89
C ASN A 18 -12.63 -0.65 0.36
N ILE A 19 -11.33 -0.35 0.43
CA ILE A 19 -10.49 -0.62 1.59
C ILE A 19 -9.65 0.61 1.88
N ASP A 20 -9.84 1.20 3.05
CA ASP A 20 -9.01 2.28 3.55
C ASP A 20 -8.10 1.76 4.66
N ILE A 21 -6.79 2.02 4.51
CA ILE A 21 -5.75 1.56 5.43
C ILE A 21 -4.96 2.77 5.92
N THR A 22 -4.96 3.00 7.23
CA THR A 22 -4.15 4.03 7.88
C THR A 22 -3.19 3.36 8.86
N SER A 23 -1.89 3.55 8.65
CA SER A 23 -0.81 3.01 9.47
C SER A 23 0.00 4.14 10.07
N GLU A 24 -0.18 4.39 11.37
CA GLU A 24 0.47 5.47 12.14
C GLU A 24 1.38 4.92 13.25
N GLY A 25 1.13 3.70 13.71
CA GLY A 25 1.89 3.05 14.77
C GLY A 25 3.18 2.35 14.29
N VAL A 26 3.64 1.39 15.09
CA VAL A 26 4.80 0.54 14.76
C VAL A 26 4.34 -0.89 14.51
N GLY A 27 4.56 -1.38 13.29
CA GLY A 27 4.25 -2.76 12.94
C GLY A 27 3.80 -2.91 11.49
N ASN A 28 3.56 -4.16 11.10
CA ASN A 28 3.28 -4.51 9.71
C ASN A 28 1.79 -4.75 9.49
N ILE A 29 1.30 -4.39 8.30
CA ILE A 29 -0.05 -4.69 7.83
C ILE A 29 0.08 -5.62 6.63
N GLU A 30 -0.60 -6.76 6.64
CA GLU A 30 -0.67 -7.69 5.51
C GLU A 30 -2.12 -8.03 5.19
N ILE A 31 -2.55 -7.79 3.96
CA ILE A 31 -3.91 -8.08 3.50
C ILE A 31 -3.87 -8.86 2.20
N LYS A 32 -4.70 -9.90 2.11
CA LYS A 32 -4.84 -10.77 0.94
C LYS A 32 -6.30 -10.87 0.50
N GLY A 33 -6.53 -10.91 -0.81
CA GLY A 33 -7.87 -11.08 -1.40
C GLY A 33 -8.10 -10.21 -2.65
N SER A 34 -9.27 -9.59 -2.75
CA SER A 34 -9.64 -8.72 -3.86
C SER A 34 -10.41 -7.47 -3.41
N ALA A 35 -10.25 -6.38 -4.17
CA ALA A 35 -11.02 -5.16 -3.94
C ALA A 35 -11.28 -4.39 -5.24
N THR A 36 -12.25 -3.49 -5.24
CA THR A 36 -12.40 -2.52 -6.35
C THR A 36 -11.44 -1.35 -6.16
N SER A 37 -11.32 -0.84 -4.94
CA SER A 37 -10.51 0.33 -4.61
C SER A 37 -9.77 0.13 -3.29
N VAL A 38 -8.50 0.53 -3.25
CA VAL A 38 -7.66 0.49 -2.06
C VAL A 38 -6.97 1.85 -1.88
N SER A 39 -7.09 2.42 -0.69
CA SER A 39 -6.38 3.63 -0.28
C SER A 39 -5.49 3.33 0.92
N VAL A 40 -4.22 3.69 0.83
CA VAL A 40 -3.23 3.46 1.88
C VAL A 40 -2.60 4.78 2.28
N VAL A 41 -2.60 5.05 3.59
CA VAL A 41 -1.86 6.14 4.21
C VAL A 41 -0.90 5.53 5.23
N SER A 42 0.40 5.57 4.94
CA SER A 42 1.45 5.02 5.79
C SER A 42 2.33 6.14 6.33
N LYS A 43 2.16 6.43 7.62
CA LYS A 43 2.86 7.49 8.38
C LYS A 43 3.73 6.95 9.51
N GLY A 44 3.48 5.72 9.95
CA GLY A 44 4.19 5.06 11.04
C GLY A 44 5.51 4.40 10.64
N VAL A 45 5.93 3.42 11.44
CA VAL A 45 7.13 2.60 11.17
C VAL A 45 6.71 1.15 10.93
N GLY A 46 6.93 0.66 9.71
CA GLY A 46 6.62 -0.72 9.36
C GLY A 46 6.20 -0.88 7.91
N ASN A 47 5.94 -2.12 7.51
CA ASN A 47 5.62 -2.44 6.12
C ASN A 47 4.12 -2.66 5.91
N VAL A 48 3.62 -2.20 4.76
CA VAL A 48 2.25 -2.48 4.32
C VAL A 48 2.32 -3.38 3.09
N LYS A 49 1.88 -4.64 3.25
CA LYS A 49 1.98 -5.71 2.26
C LYS A 49 0.62 -6.03 1.65
N LEU A 50 0.41 -5.59 0.42
CA LEU A 50 -0.84 -5.76 -0.33
C LEU A 50 -0.59 -6.36 -1.72
N GLU A 51 0.57 -6.98 -1.97
CA GLU A 51 0.90 -7.64 -3.24
C GLU A 51 -0.07 -8.79 -3.58
N ASN A 52 -0.66 -9.39 -2.54
CA ASN A 52 -1.64 -10.48 -2.63
C ASN A 52 -3.10 -9.98 -2.54
N LEU A 53 -3.33 -8.67 -2.59
CA LEU A 53 -4.64 -8.04 -2.62
C LEU A 53 -4.86 -7.41 -4.01
N LYS A 54 -5.56 -8.13 -4.90
CA LYS A 54 -5.81 -7.64 -6.26
C LYS A 54 -6.86 -6.54 -6.24
N ALA A 55 -6.46 -5.31 -6.53
CA ALA A 55 -7.35 -4.17 -6.61
C ALA A 55 -7.42 -3.58 -8.03
N ALA A 56 -8.58 -3.08 -8.44
CA ALA A 56 -8.67 -2.35 -9.71
C ALA A 56 -7.93 -1.02 -9.63
N ARG A 57 -8.21 -0.24 -8.58
CA ARG A 57 -7.62 1.07 -8.35
C ARG A 57 -6.89 1.09 -7.01
N VAL A 58 -5.66 1.58 -7.01
CA VAL A 58 -4.84 1.71 -5.80
C VAL A 58 -4.33 3.14 -5.66
N ARG A 59 -4.47 3.71 -4.47
CA ARG A 59 -3.83 4.96 -4.04
C ARG A 59 -2.94 4.70 -2.84
N ILE A 60 -1.70 5.19 -2.88
CA ILE A 60 -0.72 5.08 -1.79
C ILE A 60 -0.18 6.47 -1.47
N GLU A 61 -0.21 6.81 -0.20
CA GLU A 61 0.51 7.93 0.42
C GLU A 61 1.46 7.34 1.46
N SER A 62 2.77 7.46 1.23
CA SER A 62 3.82 6.89 2.06
C SER A 62 4.75 7.97 2.57
N ASP A 63 4.51 8.38 3.82
CA ASP A 63 5.20 9.48 4.51
C ASP A 63 6.05 8.97 5.70
N GLY A 64 5.81 7.73 6.13
CA GLY A 64 6.49 7.09 7.25
C GLY A 64 7.83 6.42 6.89
N VAL A 65 8.22 5.44 7.71
CA VAL A 65 9.41 4.62 7.50
C VAL A 65 9.02 3.16 7.26
N GLY A 66 9.29 2.66 6.07
CA GLY A 66 9.03 1.26 5.71
C GLY A 66 8.62 1.09 4.25
N ASN A 67 8.40 -0.16 3.87
CA ASN A 67 8.07 -0.50 2.48
C ASN A 67 6.56 -0.72 2.29
N VAL A 68 6.05 -0.30 1.15
CA VAL A 68 4.66 -0.53 0.74
C VAL A 68 4.65 -1.38 -0.52
N SER A 69 3.86 -2.44 -0.55
CA SER A 69 3.59 -3.23 -1.75
C SER A 69 2.10 -3.28 -2.05
N CYS A 70 1.72 -3.21 -3.33
CA CYS A 70 0.33 -3.26 -3.76
C CYS A 70 0.14 -3.95 -5.10
N HIS A 71 -1.07 -4.40 -5.43
CA HIS A 71 -1.40 -4.96 -6.72
C HIS A 71 -2.55 -4.21 -7.37
N ALA A 72 -2.30 -3.55 -8.50
CA ALA A 72 -3.28 -2.78 -9.25
C ALA A 72 -3.50 -3.36 -10.65
N THR A 73 -4.76 -3.46 -11.10
CA THR A 73 -5.09 -3.95 -12.45
C THR A 73 -5.52 -2.85 -13.43
N GLU A 74 -6.01 -1.71 -12.95
CA GLU A 74 -6.47 -0.60 -13.81
C GLU A 74 -5.65 0.67 -13.60
N SER A 75 -5.55 1.16 -12.35
CA SER A 75 -4.79 2.38 -12.05
C SER A 75 -4.03 2.30 -10.74
N VAL A 76 -2.86 2.90 -10.71
CA VAL A 76 -2.06 3.09 -9.51
C VAL A 76 -1.63 4.55 -9.38
N ASP A 77 -1.85 5.11 -8.19
CA ASP A 77 -1.45 6.45 -7.78
C ASP A 77 -0.57 6.33 -6.53
N ILE A 78 0.69 6.72 -6.63
CA ILE A 78 1.68 6.60 -5.55
C ILE A 78 2.27 7.98 -5.30
N ASN A 79 2.10 8.48 -4.09
CA ASN A 79 2.91 9.56 -3.53
C ASN A 79 3.79 9.03 -2.41
N THR A 80 5.09 9.31 -2.47
CA THR A 80 6.03 8.88 -1.43
C THR A 80 6.97 10.02 -1.06
N ASP A 81 6.87 10.45 0.20
CA ASP A 81 7.66 11.53 0.80
C ASP A 81 8.47 11.05 2.01
N GLY A 82 8.21 9.82 2.49
CA GLY A 82 8.91 9.18 3.61
C GLY A 82 10.22 8.48 3.25
N ILE A 83 10.59 7.49 4.07
CA ILE A 83 11.81 6.66 3.90
C ILE A 83 11.41 5.21 3.66
N GLY A 84 11.61 4.72 2.45
CA GLY A 84 11.35 3.32 2.10
C GLY A 84 10.96 3.12 0.64
N ASN A 85 10.72 1.86 0.26
CA ASN A 85 10.42 1.53 -1.13
C ASN A 85 8.94 1.25 -1.34
N VAL A 86 8.43 1.65 -2.50
CA VAL A 86 7.09 1.26 -2.96
C VAL A 86 7.23 0.28 -4.13
N THR A 87 6.61 -0.89 -4.02
CA THR A 87 6.59 -1.91 -5.07
C THR A 87 5.17 -2.14 -5.55
N TYR A 88 4.88 -1.85 -6.80
CA TYR A 88 3.54 -2.11 -7.37
C TYR A 88 3.57 -3.31 -8.31
N TYR A 89 2.59 -4.18 -8.18
CA TYR A 89 2.40 -5.39 -8.98
C TYR A 89 1.20 -5.22 -9.91
N GLY A 90 1.14 -6.09 -10.92
CA GLY A 90 0.10 -6.06 -11.96
C GLY A 90 0.48 -5.16 -13.14
N ASN A 91 -0.48 -4.97 -14.04
CA ASN A 91 -0.30 -4.16 -15.24
C ASN A 91 -1.36 -3.06 -15.35
N PRO A 92 -1.35 -2.06 -14.44
CA PRO A 92 -2.31 -0.97 -14.48
C PRO A 92 -2.08 -0.12 -15.73
N ARG A 93 -3.19 0.28 -16.36
CA ARG A 93 -3.21 1.14 -17.56
C ARG A 93 -2.72 2.55 -17.24
N THR A 94 -3.08 3.05 -16.05
CA THR A 94 -2.71 4.40 -15.59
C THR A 94 -1.76 4.30 -14.41
N LYS A 95 -0.62 5.03 -14.50
CA LYS A 95 0.40 5.07 -13.46
C LYS A 95 0.73 6.53 -13.16
N ASN A 96 0.33 7.00 -12.00
CA ASN A 96 0.73 8.31 -11.47
C ASN A 96 1.68 8.06 -10.31
N ILE A 97 2.93 8.51 -10.44
CA ILE A 97 3.97 8.26 -9.44
C ILE A 97 4.66 9.60 -9.15
N SER A 98 4.51 10.05 -7.92
CA SER A 98 5.21 11.19 -7.32
C SER A 98 6.15 10.67 -6.24
N LYS A 99 7.39 11.13 -6.27
CA LYS A 99 8.45 10.70 -5.35
C LYS A 99 9.23 11.92 -4.88
N GLY A 100 8.99 12.34 -3.65
CA GLY A 100 9.79 13.35 -2.95
C GLY A 100 10.75 12.77 -1.90
N GLY A 101 10.44 11.58 -1.37
CA GLY A 101 11.15 10.95 -0.26
C GLY A 101 12.42 10.16 -0.62
N ILE A 102 12.98 9.49 0.39
CA ILE A 102 14.17 8.66 0.27
C ILE A 102 13.75 7.21 0.02
N GLY A 103 13.95 6.73 -1.20
CA GLY A 103 13.57 5.37 -1.56
C GLY A 103 13.52 5.10 -3.05
N LYS A 104 12.87 4.01 -3.44
CA LYS A 104 12.60 3.65 -4.84
C LYS A 104 11.14 3.29 -5.01
N VAL A 105 10.54 3.74 -6.11
CA VAL A 105 9.26 3.21 -6.60
C VAL A 105 9.58 2.32 -7.80
N ARG A 106 9.16 1.05 -7.77
CA ARG A 106 9.47 0.09 -8.84
C ARG A 106 8.31 -0.88 -9.07
N PRO A 107 8.15 -1.40 -10.29
CA PRO A 107 7.31 -2.56 -10.49
C PRO A 107 7.89 -3.77 -9.74
N GLY A 108 7.00 -4.62 -9.23
CA GLY A 108 7.32 -5.95 -8.76
C GLY A 108 7.24 -6.97 -9.88
N ASP A 109 8.02 -8.04 -9.76
CA ASP A 109 8.04 -9.17 -10.69
C ASP A 109 6.82 -10.09 -10.53
#